data_AF-A0A1J5GL16-F1
#
_entry.id   AF-A0A1J5GL16-F1
#
_cell.length_a   1.000
_cell.length_b   1.000
_cell.length_c   1.000
_cell.angle_alpha   90.00
_cell.angle_beta   90.00
_cell.angle_gamma   90.00
#
_symmetry.space_group_name_H-M   'P 1'
#
loop_
_entity.id
_entity.type
_entity.pdbx_description
1 polymer ?
#
loop_
_entity_poly.entity_id
_entity_poly.type
_entity_poly.pdbx_seq_one_letter_code
_entity_poly.pdbx_strand_id
1 'polypeptide(L)' 'MRLIFTASFNKFQKINATQAWSLFLTGCKNDDSLGKNPMMGRYLTVAILGAAIAQIVEAILTAV' A
#
# COMPACT_ATOMS: atom_id res chain seq x y z
N MET A 1 1.19 15.07 -14.83
CA MET A 1 1.93 15.61 -13.66
C MET A 1 1.73 14.63 -12.51
N ARG A 2 2.74 14.31 -11.69
CA ARG A 2 2.56 13.39 -10.56
C ARG A 2 1.97 14.14 -9.37
N LEU A 3 1.06 13.51 -8.63
CA LEU A 3 0.33 14.13 -7.52
C LEU A 3 1.28 14.64 -6.43
N ILE A 4 2.36 13.90 -6.16
CA ILE A 4 3.34 14.24 -5.12
C ILE A 4 4.10 15.56 -5.37
N PHE A 5 4.08 16.07 -6.61
CA PHE A 5 4.74 17.33 -6.97
C PHE A 5 3.77 18.51 -7.04
N THR A 6 2.49 18.34 -6.66
CA THR A 6 1.55 19.45 -6.60
C THR A 6 1.71 20.24 -5.31
N ALA A 7 1.49 21.56 -5.38
CA ALA A 7 1.53 22.43 -4.21
C ALA A 7 0.46 22.08 -3.15
N SER A 8 -0.61 21.37 -3.53
CA SER A 8 -1.61 20.85 -2.60
C SER A 8 -1.05 19.69 -1.76
N PHE A 9 -0.28 18.79 -2.37
CA PHE A 9 0.28 17.62 -1.71
C PHE A 9 1.56 17.95 -0.92
N ASN A 10 2.39 18.87 -1.42
CA ASN A 10 3.70 19.25 -0.86
C ASN A 10 3.62 20.11 0.43
N LYS A 11 2.52 20.04 1.17
CA LYS A 11 2.29 20.71 2.47
C LYS A 11 2.22 19.73 3.63
N PHE A 12 3.02 18.65 3.58
CA PHE A 12 2.97 17.57 4.57
C PHE A 12 1.56 16.99 4.74
N GLN A 13 0.84 16.81 3.62
CA GLN A 13 -0.51 16.26 3.67
C GLN A 13 -0.46 14.87 4.34
N LYS A 14 -1.21 14.70 5.42
CA LYS A 14 -1.35 13.39 6.08
C LYS A 14 -2.10 12.46 5.12
N ILE A 15 -1.47 11.34 4.81
CA ILE A 15 -2.06 10.27 3.99
C ILE A 15 -2.37 9.05 4.85
N ASN A 16 -3.46 8.35 4.55
CA ASN A 16 -3.78 7.07 5.17
C ASN A 16 -3.15 5.89 4.40
N ALA A 17 -3.28 4.68 4.94
CA ALA A 17 -2.73 3.46 4.31
C ALA A 17 -3.26 3.21 2.90
N THR A 18 -4.55 3.48 2.64
CA THR A 18 -5.16 3.31 1.31
C THR A 18 -4.54 4.28 0.30
N GLN A 19 -4.31 5.53 0.71
CA GLN A 19 -3.66 6.53 -0.14
C GLN A 19 -2.20 6.20 -0.40
N ALA A 20 -1.48 5.75 0.62
CA ALA A 20 -0.08 5.32 0.48
C ALA A 20 0.05 4.17 -0.53
N TRP A 21 -0.82 3.16 -0.44
CA TRP A 21 -0.84 2.06 -1.39
C TRP A 21 -1.27 2.49 -2.80
N SER A 22 -2.24 3.39 -2.92
CA SER A 22 -2.67 3.94 -4.22
C SER A 22 -1.52 4.67 -4.90
N LEU A 23 -0.79 5.51 -4.16
CA LEU A 23 0.41 6.19 -4.66
C LEU A 23 1.50 5.19 -5.04
N PHE A 24 1.77 4.18 -4.21
CA PHE A 24 2.78 3.16 -4.50
C PHE A 24 2.47 2.40 -5.81
N LEU A 25 1.24 1.88 -5.96
CA LEU A 25 0.84 1.08 -7.11
C LEU A 25 0.72 1.90 -8.41
N THR A 26 0.43 3.21 -8.30
CA THR A 26 0.28 4.08 -9.47
C THR A 26 1.55 4.87 -9.82
N GLY A 27 2.67 4.65 -9.12
CA GLY A 27 3.90 5.41 -9.32
C GLY A 27 3.74 6.90 -8.99
N CYS A 28 3.00 7.18 -7.91
CA CYS A 28 2.67 8.51 -7.39
C CYS A 28 1.78 9.35 -8.32
N LYS A 29 1.01 8.71 -9.20
CA LYS A 29 0.10 9.42 -10.12
C LYS A 29 -1.24 9.75 -9.46
N ASN A 30 -1.85 8.78 -8.76
CA ASN A 30 -3.16 8.92 -8.12
C ASN A 30 -3.11 8.39 -6.69
N ASP A 31 -3.75 9.09 -5.74
CA ASP A 31 -3.82 8.69 -4.33
C ASP A 31 -5.14 7.99 -3.96
N ASP A 32 -6.07 7.80 -4.90
CA ASP A 32 -7.39 7.23 -4.66
C ASP A 32 -7.72 6.00 -5.54
N SER A 33 -6.71 5.42 -6.21
CA SER A 33 -6.91 4.27 -7.11
C SER A 33 -7.45 3.02 -6.40
N LEU A 34 -7.19 2.87 -5.10
CA LEU A 34 -7.77 1.81 -4.25
C LEU A 34 -9.10 2.23 -3.59
N GLY A 35 -9.67 3.36 -4.01
CA GLY A 35 -10.87 3.96 -3.47
C GLY A 35 -10.63 4.84 -2.24
N LYS A 36 -11.70 5.46 -1.75
CA LYS A 36 -11.67 6.41 -0.63
C LYS A 36 -11.81 5.75 0.75
N ASN A 37 -12.07 4.45 0.79
CA ASN A 37 -12.23 3.73 2.06
C ASN A 37 -10.86 3.54 2.74
N PRO A 38 -10.64 4.08 3.95
CA PRO A 38 -9.35 3.99 4.64
C PRO A 38 -8.98 2.55 5.09
N MET A 39 -9.92 1.61 5.06
CA MET A 39 -9.68 0.20 5.39
C MET A 39 -9.03 -0.60 4.26
N MET A 40 -9.19 -0.18 3.00
CA MET A 40 -8.66 -0.94 1.85
C MET A 40 -7.15 -1.13 1.93
N GLY A 41 -6.40 -0.10 2.31
CA GLY A 41 -4.96 -0.21 2.51
C GLY A 41 -4.57 -1.15 3.66
N ARG A 42 -5.39 -1.22 4.73
CA ARG A 42 -5.15 -2.16 5.83
C ARG A 42 -5.37 -3.60 5.39
N TYR A 43 -6.44 -3.87 4.65
CA TYR A 43 -6.69 -5.21 4.10
C TYR A 43 -5.58 -5.65 3.16
N LEU A 44 -5.13 -4.76 2.27
CA LEU A 44 -4.01 -5.05 1.38
C LEU A 44 -2.72 -5.36 2.16
N THR A 45 -2.39 -4.56 3.18
CA THR A 45 -1.23 -4.84 4.05
C THR A 45 -1.32 -6.20 4.72
N VAL A 46 -2.46 -6.53 5.32
CA VAL A 46 -2.64 -7.82 6.02
C VAL A 46 -2.58 -8.99 5.03
N ALA A 47 -3.15 -8.84 3.83
CA ALA A 47 -3.10 -9.87 2.80
C ALA A 47 -1.66 -10.15 2.33
N ILE A 48 -0.86 -9.11 2.07
CA ILE A 48 0.55 -9.26 1.66
C ILE A 48 1.36 -9.90 2.78
N LEU A 49 1.20 -9.44 4.02
CA LEU A 49 1.91 -10.01 5.17
C LEU A 49 1.52 -11.47 5.40
N GLY A 50 0.23 -11.80 5.30
CA GLY A 50 -0.26 -13.17 5.43
C GLY A 50 0.34 -14.09 4.37
N ALA A 51 0.38 -13.65 3.11
CA ALA A 51 0.99 -14.42 2.03
C ALA A 51 2.50 -14.62 2.24
N ALA A 52 3.22 -13.56 2.63
CA ALA A 52 4.66 -13.64 2.90
C ALA A 52 4.96 -14.59 4.07
N ILE A 53 4.22 -14.49 5.17
CA ILE A 53 4.39 -15.37 6.33
C ILE A 53 4.09 -16.83 5.94
N ALA A 54 3.00 -17.07 5.20
CA ALA A 54 2.65 -18.42 4.75
C ALA A 54 3.77 -19.05 3.92
N GLN A 55 4.33 -18.31 2.97
CA GLN A 55 5.47 -18.77 2.14
C GLN A 55 6.72 -19.04 2.97
N ILE A 56 7.04 -18.19 3.96
CA ILE A 56 8.18 -18.40 4.85
C ILE A 56 7.99 -19.67 5.68
N VAL A 57 6.79 -19.89 6.23
CA VAL A 57 6.48 -21.08 7.03
C VAL A 57 6.56 -22.34 6.17
N GLU A 58 5.99 -22.33 4.97
CA GLU A 58 6.08 -23.45 4.03
C GLU A 58 7.54 -23.77 3.68
N ALA A 59 8.34 -22.75 3.33
CA ALA A 59 9.76 -22.92 3.01
C ALA A 59 10.53 -23.56 4.17
N ILE A 60 10.29 -23.11 5.41
CA ILE A 60 10.92 -23.69 6.60
C ILE A 60 10.50 -25.16 6.79
N LEU A 61 9.21 -25.48 6.67
CA LEU A 61 8.70 -26.83 6.85
C LEU A 61 9.22 -27.81 5.79
N THR A 62 9.40 -27.36 4.55
CA THR A 62 9.94 -28.20 3.46
C THR A 62 11.46 -28.35 3.50
N ALA A 63 12.16 -27.50 4.24
CA ALA A 63 13.63 -27.54 4.37
C ALA A 63 14.13 -28.47 5.49
N VAL A 64 13.23 -28.99 6.33
CA VAL A 64 13.48 -29.95 7.42
C VAL A 64 13.11 -31.36 6.96
#